data_AF-A0A2G2GMS4-F1
#
_entry.id   AF-A0A2G2GMS4-F1
#
_cell.length_a   1.000
_cell.length_b   1.000
_cell.length_c   1.000
_cell.angle_alpha   90.00
_cell.angle_beta   90.00
_cell.angle_gamma   90.00
#
_symmetry.space_group_name_H-M   'P 1'
#
loop_
_entity.id
_entity.type
_entity.pdbx_description
1 polymer ?
#
loop_
_entity_poly.entity_id
_entity_poly.type
_entity_poly.pdbx_seq_one_letter_code
_entity_poly.pdbx_strand_id
1 'polypeptide(L)'
;MGIAGGLLFLQLLVTDLAGWRAGHTPGAPVPANHDHFIFRATRSTANMNESVAIFILFTLIGILSKSDPLWLGRMATLYVTMRGAYMLCYWFNIKLARSVFFGISLLALLGLGIVMVGGLVH
;
A
#
# COMPACT_ATOMS: atom_id res chain seq x y z
N MET A 1 -9.43 -7.31 1.51
CA MET A 1 -9.55 -6.21 2.48
C MET A 1 -8.78 -6.46 3.77
N GLY A 2 -9.01 -7.56 4.50
CA GLY A 2 -8.33 -7.84 5.78
C GLY A 2 -6.80 -7.76 5.73
N ILE A 3 -6.17 -8.36 4.71
CA ILE A 3 -4.70 -8.31 4.54
C ILE A 3 -4.19 -6.86 4.35
N ALA A 4 -4.91 -6.02 3.62
CA ALA A 4 -4.54 -4.62 3.44
C ALA A 4 -4.59 -3.84 4.77
N GLY A 5 -5.65 -4.06 5.56
CA GLY A 5 -5.76 -3.50 6.91
C GLY A 5 -4.64 -3.97 7.83
N GLY A 6 -4.31 -5.25 7.80
CA GLY A 6 -3.17 -5.82 8.53
C GLY A 6 -1.83 -5.19 8.13
N LEU A 7 -1.60 -4.97 6.83
CA LEU A 7 -0.38 -4.30 6.34
C LEU A 7 -0.28 -2.83 6.80
N LEU A 8 -1.40 -2.10 6.79
CA LEU A 8 -1.42 -0.72 7.29
C LEU A 8 -1.15 -0.66 8.79
N PHE A 9 -1.80 -1.55 9.55
CA PHE A 9 -1.61 -1.63 10.99
C PHE A 9 -0.17 -2.00 11.35
N LEU A 10 0.41 -2.99 10.65
CA LEU A 10 1.82 -3.36 10.83
C LEU A 10 2.75 -2.17 10.52
N GLN A 11 2.51 -1.44 9.43
CA GLN A 11 3.32 -0.28 9.07
C GLN A 11 3.20 0.86 10.08
N LEU A 12 2.00 1.11 10.60
CA LEU A 12 1.77 2.07 11.68
C LEU A 12 2.62 1.70 12.90
N LEU A 13 2.50 0.46 13.40
CA LEU A 13 3.27 -0.02 14.55
C LEU A 13 4.78 0.08 14.33
N VAL A 14 5.28 -0.34 13.16
CA VAL A 14 6.72 -0.28 12.86
C VAL A 14 7.21 1.17 12.77
N THR A 15 6.40 2.08 12.22
CA THR A 15 6.75 3.50 12.16
C THR A 15 6.84 4.11 13.55
N ASP A 16 5.89 3.79 14.44
CA ASP A 16 5.87 4.30 15.81
C ASP A 16 7.05 3.75 16.63
N LEU A 17 7.33 2.45 16.51
CA LEU A 17 8.48 1.82 17.17
C LEU A 17 9.81 2.40 16.65
N ALA A 18 9.91 2.67 15.35
CA ALA A 18 11.10 3.31 14.77
C ALA A 18 11.28 4.75 15.28
N GLY A 19 10.18 5.51 15.41
CA GLY A 19 10.16 6.85 15.98
C GLY A 19 10.63 6.87 17.43
N TRP A 20 10.05 6.00 18.26
CA TRP A 20 10.42 5.85 19.66
C TRP A 20 11.90 5.48 19.82
N ARG A 21 12.38 4.48 19.07
CA ARG A 21 13.79 4.05 19.12
C ARG A 21 14.77 5.13 18.67
N ALA A 22 14.36 6.00 17.75
CA ALA A 22 15.17 7.12 17.28
C ALA A 22 15.12 8.35 18.20
N GLY A 23 14.32 8.31 19.29
CA GLY A 23 14.06 9.49 20.13
C GLY A 23 13.39 10.62 19.36
N HIS A 24 12.62 10.29 18.31
CA HIS A 24 12.02 11.28 17.42
C HIS A 24 10.84 11.96 18.11
N THR A 25 10.85 13.29 18.13
CA THR A 25 9.75 14.08 18.68
C THR A 25 8.49 13.90 17.82
N PRO A 26 7.35 13.45 18.40
CA PRO A 26 6.11 13.30 17.66
C PRO A 26 5.69 14.61 16.98
N GLY A 27 5.24 14.52 15.73
CA GLY A 27 4.82 15.68 14.93
C GLY A 27 5.98 16.48 14.31
N ALA A 28 7.23 16.26 14.73
CA ALA A 28 8.38 16.88 14.06
C ALA A 28 8.64 16.24 12.68
N PRO A 29 9.09 17.01 11.68
CA PRO A 29 9.48 16.46 10.38
C PRO A 29 10.59 15.42 10.53
N VAL A 30 10.43 14.26 9.91
CA VAL A 30 11.49 13.24 9.86
C VAL A 30 12.53 13.69 8.81
N PRO A 31 13.83 13.78 9.16
CA PRO A 31 14.87 14.17 8.22
C PRO A 31 14.90 13.26 6.99
N ALA A 32 15.10 13.85 5.81
CA ALA A 32 15.11 13.14 4.54
C ALA A 32 16.41 12.36 4.31
N ASN A 33 16.61 11.28 5.07
CA ASN A 33 17.78 10.42 5.00
C ASN A 33 17.39 8.95 4.78
N HIS A 34 17.70 8.41 3.59
CA HIS A 34 17.42 7.01 3.26
C HIS A 34 18.21 6.00 4.09
N ASP A 35 19.29 6.38 4.74
CA ASP A 35 20.05 5.49 5.62
C ASP A 35 19.34 5.31 6.97
N HIS A 36 18.49 6.27 7.36
CA HIS A 36 17.72 6.21 8.59
C HIS A 36 16.47 5.35 8.41
N PHE A 37 16.34 4.33 9.25
CA PHE A 37 15.18 3.43 9.22
C PHE A 37 13.86 4.15 9.48
N ILE A 38 13.82 5.11 10.41
CA ILE A 38 12.62 5.92 10.69
C ILE A 38 12.09 6.60 9.42
N PHE A 39 12.97 7.24 8.63
CA PHE A 39 12.58 7.87 7.37
C PHE A 39 12.02 6.84 6.38
N ARG A 40 12.66 5.68 6.26
CA ARG A 40 12.20 4.60 5.39
C ARG A 40 10.84 4.03 5.81
N ALA A 41 10.63 3.81 7.09
CA ALA A 41 9.35 3.35 7.65
C ALA A 41 8.24 4.38 7.41
N THR A 42 8.46 5.65 7.78
CA THR A 42 7.50 6.74 7.59
C THR A 42 7.13 6.94 6.12
N ARG A 43 8.11 6.89 5.20
CA ARG A 43 7.84 7.02 3.76
C ARG A 43 7.06 5.83 3.18
N SER A 44 7.34 4.61 3.63
CA SER A 44 6.57 3.43 3.22
C SER A 44 5.09 3.57 3.61
N THR A 45 4.82 3.95 4.87
CA THR A 45 3.48 4.15 5.41
C THR A 45 2.74 5.27 4.68
N ALA A 46 3.38 6.43 4.53
CA ALA A 46 2.81 7.56 3.79
C ALA A 46 2.44 7.19 2.36
N ASN A 47 3.31 6.44 1.66
CA ASN A 47 3.02 6.02 0.30
C ASN A 47 1.85 5.02 0.21
N MET A 48 1.61 4.20 1.24
CA MET A 48 0.42 3.33 1.24
C MET A 48 -0.85 4.16 1.45
N ASN A 49 -0.80 5.17 2.32
CA ASN A 49 -1.92 6.07 2.57
C ASN A 49 -2.35 6.86 1.32
N GLU A 50 -1.41 7.19 0.42
CA GLU A 50 -1.71 7.87 -0.86
C GLU A 50 -2.65 7.05 -1.78
N SER A 51 -2.65 5.71 -1.69
CA SER A 51 -3.40 4.85 -2.61
C SER A 51 -4.47 3.96 -1.94
N VAL A 52 -4.44 3.81 -0.61
CA VAL A 52 -5.36 2.91 0.09
C VAL A 52 -6.83 3.31 -0.09
N ALA A 53 -7.14 4.62 -0.07
CA ALA A 53 -8.51 5.10 -0.25
C ALA A 53 -9.06 4.69 -1.63
N ILE A 54 -8.25 4.81 -2.68
CA ILE A 54 -8.59 4.38 -4.03
C ILE A 54 -8.88 2.88 -4.06
N PHE A 55 -7.99 2.08 -3.45
CA PHE A 55 -8.17 0.64 -3.35
C PHE A 55 -9.47 0.26 -2.63
N ILE A 56 -9.77 0.91 -1.51
CA ILE A 56 -11.00 0.69 -0.73
C ILE A 56 -12.23 1.00 -1.59
N LEU A 57 -12.28 2.18 -2.21
CA LEU A 57 -13.41 2.60 -3.03
C LEU A 57 -13.63 1.67 -4.23
N PHE A 58 -12.58 1.36 -4.99
CA PHE A 58 -12.70 0.49 -6.16
C PHE A 58 -13.17 -0.91 -5.78
N THR A 59 -12.65 -1.47 -4.69
CA THR A 59 -13.06 -2.81 -4.26
C THR A 59 -14.49 -2.81 -3.71
N LEU A 60 -14.86 -1.82 -2.88
CA LEU A 60 -16.20 -1.75 -2.31
C LEU A 60 -17.26 -1.59 -3.41
N ILE A 61 -17.04 -0.67 -4.35
CA ILE A 61 -17.95 -0.48 -5.48
C ILE A 61 -18.00 -1.75 -6.34
N GLY A 62 -16.85 -2.37 -6.62
CA GLY A 62 -16.81 -3.65 -7.36
C GLY A 62 -17.55 -4.79 -6.66
N ILE A 63 -17.51 -4.86 -5.32
CA ILE A 63 -18.29 -5.85 -4.55
C ILE A 63 -19.79 -5.57 -4.63
N LEU A 64 -20.17 -4.29 -4.65
CA LEU A 64 -21.57 -3.83 -4.67
C LEU A 64 -22.16 -3.76 -6.08
N SER A 65 -21.37 -4.07 -7.11
CA SER A 65 -21.77 -4.07 -8.51
C SER A 65 -21.77 -5.49 -9.08
N LYS A 66 -22.04 -5.64 -10.38
CA LYS A 66 -21.99 -6.94 -11.07
C LYS A 66 -20.57 -7.30 -11.57
N SER A 67 -19.53 -6.77 -10.93
CA SER A 67 -18.15 -7.05 -11.31
C SER A 67 -17.83 -8.54 -11.20
N ASP A 68 -16.99 -9.04 -12.11
CA ASP A 68 -16.48 -10.40 -12.03
C ASP A 68 -15.68 -10.62 -10.72
N PRO A 69 -16.15 -11.50 -9.82
CA PRO A 69 -15.54 -11.70 -8.51
C PRO A 69 -14.13 -12.31 -8.59
N LEU A 70 -13.84 -13.11 -9.62
CA LEU A 70 -12.52 -13.71 -9.82
C LEU A 70 -11.49 -12.65 -10.16
N TRP A 71 -11.80 -11.77 -11.11
CA TRP A 71 -10.88 -10.69 -11.51
C TRP A 71 -10.74 -9.63 -10.42
N LEU A 72 -11.84 -9.27 -9.76
CA LEU A 72 -11.82 -8.34 -8.63
C LEU A 72 -10.91 -8.86 -7.51
N GLY A 73 -11.07 -10.14 -7.13
CA GLY A 73 -10.24 -10.79 -6.11
C GLY A 73 -8.77 -10.90 -6.49
N ARG A 74 -8.47 -11.23 -7.75
CA ARG A 74 -7.09 -11.32 -8.27
C ARG A 74 -6.39 -9.98 -8.26
N MET A 75 -7.03 -8.93 -8.79
CA MET A 75 -6.45 -7.58 -8.83
C MET A 75 -6.26 -7.03 -7.41
N ALA A 76 -7.23 -7.25 -6.52
CA ALA A 76 -7.12 -6.83 -5.14
C ALA A 76 -5.97 -7.56 -4.40
N THR A 77 -5.84 -8.87 -4.60
CA THR A 77 -4.76 -9.65 -3.98
C THR A 77 -3.40 -9.22 -4.52
N LEU A 78 -3.28 -9.04 -5.84
CA LEU A 78 -2.05 -8.57 -6.47
C LEU A 78 -1.62 -7.19 -5.95
N TYR A 79 -2.57 -6.24 -5.81
CA TYR A 79 -2.28 -4.95 -5.21
C TYR A 79 -1.68 -5.13 -3.80
N VAL A 80 -2.35 -5.88 -2.93
CA VAL A 80 -1.95 -6.03 -1.53
C VAL A 80 -0.60 -6.76 -1.39
N THR A 81 -0.35 -7.82 -2.16
CA THR A 81 0.93 -8.54 -2.10
C THR A 81 2.08 -7.67 -2.61
N MET A 82 1.87 -6.91 -3.69
CA MET A 82 2.88 -5.97 -4.19
C MET A 82 3.13 -4.81 -3.22
N ARG A 83 2.11 -4.32 -2.50
CA ARG A 83 2.29 -3.34 -1.41
C ARG A 83 3.12 -3.91 -0.26
N GLY A 84 2.94 -5.18 0.09
CA GLY A 84 3.77 -5.87 1.08
C GLY A 84 5.23 -6.00 0.63
N ALA A 85 5.46 -6.43 -0.61
CA ALA A 85 6.81 -6.52 -1.18
C ALA A 85 7.49 -5.14 -1.28
N TYR A 86 6.75 -4.12 -1.72
CA TYR A 86 7.20 -2.72 -1.75
C TYR A 86 7.65 -2.24 -0.36
N MET A 87 6.82 -2.48 0.67
CA MET A 87 7.11 -2.12 2.06
C MET A 87 8.41 -2.75 2.54
N LEU A 88 8.58 -4.06 2.33
CA LEU A 88 9.79 -4.78 2.72
C LEU A 88 11.03 -4.23 2.00
N CYS A 89 10.96 -4.00 0.69
CA CYS A 89 12.04 -3.36 -0.05
C CYS A 89 12.36 -1.97 0.48
N TYR A 90 11.35 -1.19 0.89
CA TYR A 90 11.57 0.11 1.50
C TYR A 90 12.31 -0.02 2.83
N TRP A 91 11.87 -0.91 3.73
CA TRP A 91 12.49 -1.13 5.04
C TRP A 91 13.96 -1.56 4.92
N PHE A 92 14.27 -2.45 3.98
CA PHE A 92 15.63 -2.95 3.72
C PHE A 92 16.45 -2.10 2.74
N ASN A 93 15.95 -0.92 2.32
CA ASN A 93 16.65 0.00 1.41
C ASN A 93 16.98 -0.58 0.01
N ILE A 94 16.16 -1.52 -0.49
CA ILE A 94 16.34 -2.16 -1.81
C ILE A 94 15.66 -1.31 -2.89
N LYS A 95 16.42 -0.42 -3.52
CA LYS A 95 15.89 0.67 -4.37
C LYS A 95 15.21 0.19 -5.66
N LEU A 96 15.83 -0.73 -6.42
CA LEU A 96 15.34 -1.15 -7.75
C LEU A 96 14.06 -1.98 -7.63
N ALA A 97 14.06 -3.02 -6.79
CA ALA A 97 12.91 -3.89 -6.57
C ALA A 97 11.69 -3.12 -6.03
N ARG A 98 11.94 -2.12 -5.16
CA ARG A 98 10.88 -1.23 -4.66
C ARG A 98 10.12 -0.56 -5.82
N SER A 99 10.81 0.01 -6.80
CA SER A 99 10.15 0.68 -7.92
C SER A 99 9.34 -0.28 -8.79
N VAL A 100 9.86 -1.50 -8.99
CA VAL A 100 9.15 -2.56 -9.73
C VAL A 100 7.85 -2.95 -9.02
N PHE A 101 7.91 -3.27 -7.72
CA PHE A 101 6.71 -3.63 -6.95
C PHE A 101 5.70 -2.49 -6.86
N PHE A 102 6.18 -1.24 -6.78
CA PHE A 102 5.29 -0.08 -6.86
C PHE A 102 4.55 -0.04 -8.19
N GLY A 103 5.27 -0.16 -9.31
CA GLY A 103 4.67 -0.17 -10.65
C GLY A 103 3.62 -1.28 -10.82
N ILE A 104 3.93 -2.50 -10.40
CA ILE A 104 2.98 -3.62 -10.46
C ILE A 104 1.76 -3.34 -9.57
N SER A 105 1.94 -2.76 -8.37
CA SER A 105 0.81 -2.39 -7.51
C SER A 105 -0.12 -1.36 -8.16
N LEU A 106 0.43 -0.39 -8.90
CA LEU A 106 -0.38 0.58 -9.64
C LEU A 106 -1.14 -0.05 -10.80
N LEU A 107 -0.50 -0.97 -11.54
CA LEU A 107 -1.17 -1.72 -12.60
C LEU A 107 -2.31 -2.59 -12.05
N ALA A 108 -2.12 -3.21 -10.88
CA ALA A 108 -3.17 -3.95 -10.19
C ALA A 108 -4.33 -3.03 -9.77
N LEU A 109 -4.02 -1.83 -9.27
CA LEU A 109 -5.03 -0.83 -8.90
C LEU A 109 -5.83 -0.34 -10.11
N LEU A 110 -5.16 -0.12 -11.25
CA LEU A 110 -5.80 0.20 -12.53
C LEU A 110 -6.73 -0.95 -12.99
N GLY A 111 -6.24 -2.18 -12.96
CA GLY A 111 -7.03 -3.37 -13.30
C GLY A 111 -8.26 -3.52 -12.41
N LEU A 112 -8.13 -3.25 -11.11
CA LEU A 112 -9.24 -3.23 -10.17
C LEU A 112 -10.30 -2.18 -10.56
N GLY A 113 -9.86 -0.98 -10.98
CA GLY A 113 -10.74 0.06 -11.48
C GLY A 113 -11.49 -0.34 -12.75
N ILE A 114 -10.82 -1.00 -13.70
CA ILE A 114 -11.43 -1.50 -14.94
C ILE A 114 -12.52 -2.54 -14.63
N VAL A 115 -12.22 -3.51 -13.75
CA VAL A 115 -13.18 -4.54 -13.34
C VAL A 115 -14.38 -3.92 -12.62
N MET A 116 -14.13 -2.93 -11.75
CA MET A 116 -15.18 -2.19 -11.05
C MET A 116 -16.10 -1.46 -12.03
N VAL A 117 -15.54 -0.74 -13.01
CA VAL A 117 -16.32 -0.03 -14.05
C VAL A 117 -17.12 -1.02 -14.90
N GLY A 118 -16.54 -2.15 -15.30
CA GLY A 118 -17.25 -3.18 -16.06
C GLY A 118 -18.50 -3.70 -15.34
N GLY A 119 -18.44 -3.83 -14.01
CA GLY A 119 -19.59 -4.23 -13.20
C GLY A 119 -20.66 -3.17 -13.01
N LEU A 120 -20.37 -1.91 -13.32
CA LEU A 120 -21.35 -0.80 -13.28
C LEU A 120 -22.10 -0.66 -14.61
N VAL A 121 -21.48 -1.06 -15.72
CA VAL A 121 -22.02 -0.91 -17.08
C VAL A 121 -22.85 -2.13 -17.52
N HIS A 122 -22.72 -3.26 -16.83
CA HIS A 122 -23.43 -4.51 -17.10
C HIS A 122 -24.31 -4.94 -15.92
#